data_AF-A0A5C6DDJ3-F1
#
_entry.id   AF-A0A5C6DDJ3-F1
#
_cell.length_a   1.000
_cell.length_b   1.000
_cell.length_c   1.000
_cell.angle_alpha   90.00
_cell.angle_beta   90.00
_cell.angle_gamma   90.00
#
_symmetry.space_group_name_H-M   'P 1'
#
loop_
_entity.id
_entity.type
_entity.pdbx_description
1 polymer ?
#
loop_
_entity_poly.entity_id
_entity_poly.type
_entity_poly.pdbx_seq_one_letter_code
_entity_poly.pdbx_strand_id
1 'polypeptide(L)'
;MASVSPFVPPLLKKRMLLCSLLVRRLLTLLAVLGIGLACDSLVSEGMAADERVPAAQVSGISQKQLGQVRQWIEQLGADEFAVRERAASQLVEVGLPVLPLLREAFAETRDPEKRLRAEQLMRQLKAGDLQIKIDRFLAGNEVSFQGWEQTQGVMGDSLGVRQLFVELMVAHPEVAMSLAGTPRDQYVAMEVAVGRVETRMHEQLKAPTRADAIALLLPARDPKVPVSEAVEGLMLTVLNQAAANMLHKDVQVGGPFDEVVADWINRSSVNNRAEVLFFAQEWRLARVLPLARQTLSEASAVQSLGIAMQYIAVFGSPQDGELVAPFLEDSRVLSEQGGYGVDPVETHLQDVAMATIAMLNKVKLDAIGFEGATPHPLRGFVFEEIGFAASKSLKRNEIRQRVKKRLEGDLPSEQ
;
A
#
# COMPACT_ATOMS: atom_id res chain seq x y z
N MET A 1 -10.30 23.76 -59.15
CA MET A 1 -9.96 24.56 -57.96
C MET A 1 -10.98 24.22 -56.88
N ALA A 2 -10.61 23.35 -55.93
CA ALA A 2 -11.45 23.00 -54.78
C ALA A 2 -10.57 23.10 -53.54
N SER A 3 -11.00 23.93 -52.58
CA SER A 3 -10.29 24.29 -51.36
C SER A 3 -10.33 23.15 -50.35
N VAL A 4 -9.16 22.66 -49.94
CA VAL A 4 -8.99 21.71 -48.85
C VAL A 4 -8.84 22.48 -47.54
N SER A 5 -9.77 22.31 -46.60
CA SER A 5 -9.65 22.77 -45.21
C SER A 5 -8.95 21.69 -44.37
N PRO A 6 -8.03 22.04 -43.44
CA PRO A 6 -7.37 21.02 -42.62
C PRO A 6 -8.27 20.62 -41.45
N PHE A 7 -8.48 19.31 -41.34
CA PHE A 7 -9.15 18.65 -40.23
C PHE A 7 -8.22 18.62 -39.00
N VAL A 8 -8.59 19.31 -37.92
CA VAL A 8 -7.86 19.30 -36.65
C VAL A 8 -8.57 18.36 -35.67
N PRO A 9 -7.93 17.32 -35.13
CA PRO A 9 -8.57 16.34 -34.27
C PRO A 9 -8.94 16.91 -32.88
N PRO A 10 -10.05 16.43 -32.27
CA PRO A 10 -10.66 17.02 -31.06
C PRO A 10 -9.87 16.82 -29.75
N LEU A 11 -8.69 16.20 -29.79
CA LEU A 11 -7.88 15.87 -28.61
C LEU A 11 -7.00 17.03 -28.11
N LEU A 12 -6.81 18.10 -28.92
CA LEU A 12 -5.99 19.25 -28.51
C LEU A 12 -6.75 20.34 -27.73
N LYS A 13 -8.09 20.41 -27.84
CA LYS A 13 -8.90 21.38 -27.07
C LYS A 13 -9.05 21.01 -25.59
N LYS A 14 -9.04 19.72 -25.24
CA LYS A 14 -9.12 19.27 -23.83
C LYS A 14 -7.84 19.57 -23.03
N ARG A 15 -6.66 19.59 -23.67
CA ARG A 15 -5.38 19.88 -23.00
C ARG A 15 -5.17 21.37 -22.67
N MET A 16 -5.76 22.29 -23.43
CA MET A 16 -5.70 23.73 -23.11
C MET A 16 -6.64 24.15 -21.97
N LEU A 17 -7.76 23.44 -21.76
CA LEU A 17 -8.70 23.74 -20.66
C LEU A 17 -8.21 23.23 -19.29
N LEU A 18 -7.46 22.13 -19.23
CA LEU A 18 -6.84 21.65 -17.98
C LEU A 18 -5.67 22.55 -17.51
N CYS A 19 -4.94 23.17 -18.44
CA CYS A 19 -3.82 24.05 -18.10
C CYS A 19 -4.30 25.38 -17.49
N SER A 20 -5.45 25.91 -17.90
CA SER A 20 -6.00 27.16 -17.34
C SER A 20 -6.64 26.99 -15.96
N LEU A 21 -7.11 25.78 -15.62
CA LEU A 21 -7.66 25.43 -14.31
C LEU A 21 -6.57 25.22 -13.25
N LEU A 22 -5.41 24.68 -13.65
CA LEU A 22 -4.25 24.52 -12.76
C LEU A 22 -3.59 25.85 -12.41
N VAL A 23 -3.48 26.78 -13.37
CA VAL A 23 -2.93 28.13 -13.12
C VAL A 23 -3.84 28.97 -12.20
N ARG A 24 -5.17 28.79 -12.29
CA ARG A 24 -6.12 29.48 -11.39
C ARG A 24 -6.11 28.95 -9.95
N ARG A 25 -5.84 27.66 -9.72
CA ARG A 25 -5.72 27.10 -8.35
C ARG A 25 -4.40 27.46 -7.67
N LEU A 26 -3.32 27.65 -8.44
CA LEU A 26 -2.02 28.07 -7.91
C LEU A 26 -2.03 29.55 -7.44
N LEU A 27 -2.84 30.39 -8.08
CA LEU A 27 -2.98 31.81 -7.73
C LEU A 27 -3.86 32.07 -6.49
N THR A 28 -4.81 31.19 -6.16
CA THR A 28 -5.61 31.32 -4.93
C THR A 28 -4.90 30.83 -3.67
N LEU A 29 -3.90 29.96 -3.78
CA LEU A 29 -3.13 29.47 -2.62
C LEU A 29 -2.07 30.48 -2.15
N LEU A 30 -1.61 31.38 -3.03
CA LEU A 30 -0.68 32.45 -2.68
C LEU A 30 -1.34 33.65 -1.98
N ALA A 31 -2.67 33.72 -1.93
CA ALA A 31 -3.41 34.81 -1.27
C ALA A 31 -3.72 34.55 0.22
N VAL A 32 -3.44 33.35 0.74
CA VAL A 32 -3.75 32.97 2.15
C VAL A 32 -2.53 33.09 3.08
N LEU A 33 -1.34 33.38 2.53
CA LEU A 33 -0.08 33.47 3.30
C LEU A 33 0.33 34.90 3.68
N GLY A 34 -0.60 35.85 3.63
CA GLY A 34 -0.30 37.28 3.82
C GLY A 34 -1.25 38.01 4.76
N ILE A 35 -1.32 37.61 6.04
CA ILE A 35 -1.69 38.55 7.12
C ILE A 35 -0.79 38.23 8.33
N GLY A 36 0.12 39.15 8.62
CA GLY A 36 0.96 39.12 9.82
C GLY A 36 0.41 39.97 10.97
N LEU A 37 1.09 39.81 12.09
CA LEU A 37 1.32 40.78 13.18
C LEU A 37 0.12 41.23 14.02
N ALA A 38 0.09 40.78 15.27
CA ALA A 38 0.44 41.60 16.45
C ALA A 38 -0.19 41.00 17.73
N CYS A 39 0.62 40.70 18.74
CA CYS A 39 0.22 40.94 20.12
C CYS A 39 1.45 41.02 21.03
N ASP A 40 1.50 42.14 21.74
CA ASP A 40 2.53 42.62 22.64
C ASP A 40 2.62 41.84 23.97
N SER A 41 3.87 41.69 24.43
CA SER A 41 4.39 41.98 25.78
C SER A 41 3.58 41.62 27.05
N LEU A 42 4.17 40.81 27.94
CA LEU A 42 4.59 41.18 29.33
C LEU A 42 4.76 39.96 30.29
N VAL A 43 5.71 40.11 31.24
CA VAL A 43 5.94 39.32 32.50
C VAL A 43 6.68 37.98 32.29
N SER A 44 7.75 37.58 33.00
CA SER A 44 8.33 37.97 34.29
C SER A 44 9.81 37.59 34.32
N GLU A 45 10.64 38.41 34.97
CA GLU A 45 11.89 37.96 35.57
C GLU A 45 11.59 36.90 36.65
N GLY A 46 12.39 35.83 36.69
CA GLY A 46 12.23 34.75 37.65
C GLY A 46 13.29 33.66 37.52
N MET A 47 14.40 33.87 38.23
CA MET A 47 15.28 32.83 38.80
C MET A 47 16.06 31.93 37.84
N ALA A 48 17.32 32.34 37.61
CA ALA A 48 18.42 31.43 37.37
C ALA A 48 18.64 30.56 38.62
N ALA A 49 18.15 29.32 38.57
CA ALA A 49 18.63 28.24 39.41
C ALA A 49 19.39 27.25 38.52
N ASP A 50 20.65 27.02 38.89
CA ASP A 50 21.64 26.10 38.33
C ASP A 50 21.11 24.66 38.42
N GLU A 51 20.22 24.26 37.51
CA GLU A 51 19.77 22.88 37.36
C GLU A 51 20.78 22.11 36.49
N ARG A 52 21.99 21.95 37.01
CA ARG A 52 22.93 20.95 36.46
C ARG A 52 22.28 19.59 36.63
N VAL A 53 22.10 18.90 35.50
CA VAL A 53 21.70 17.50 35.46
C VAL A 53 22.57 16.71 36.46
N PRO A 54 21.98 16.03 37.46
CA PRO A 54 22.75 15.27 38.44
C PRO A 54 23.66 14.28 37.71
N ALA A 55 24.94 14.22 38.11
CA ALA A 55 25.97 13.34 37.56
C ALA A 55 25.65 11.82 37.61
N ALA A 56 24.47 11.45 38.12
CA ALA A 56 24.00 10.09 38.29
C ALA A 56 23.38 9.45 37.03
N GLN A 57 23.18 10.18 35.92
CA GLN A 57 22.50 9.65 34.73
C GLN A 57 23.39 9.24 33.54
N VAL A 58 24.73 9.39 33.63
CA VAL A 58 25.62 8.94 32.56
C VAL A 58 26.07 7.50 32.82
N SER A 59 25.12 6.56 32.69
CA SER A 59 25.37 5.12 32.81
C SER A 59 26.40 4.68 31.77
N GLY A 60 27.61 4.27 32.21
CA GLY A 60 28.64 3.67 31.34
C GLY A 60 29.95 4.47 31.19
N ILE A 61 30.09 5.63 31.82
CA ILE A 61 31.35 6.41 31.82
C ILE A 61 31.92 6.49 33.24
N SER A 62 33.18 6.08 33.44
CA SER A 62 33.85 6.24 34.74
C SER A 62 34.10 7.72 35.07
N GLN A 63 34.26 8.07 36.36
CA GLN A 63 34.56 9.45 36.79
C GLN A 63 35.79 10.06 36.10
N LYS A 64 36.83 9.25 35.88
CA LYS A 64 38.03 9.68 35.14
C LYS A 64 37.73 9.95 33.65
N GLN A 65 36.93 9.09 33.02
CA GLN A 65 36.50 9.29 31.64
C GLN A 65 35.52 10.46 31.50
N LEU A 66 34.67 10.76 32.49
CA LEU A 66 33.78 11.93 32.47
C LEU A 66 34.57 13.24 32.33
N GLY A 67 35.68 13.38 33.04
CA GLY A 67 36.56 14.54 32.90
C GLY A 67 37.17 14.65 31.50
N GLN A 68 37.59 13.53 30.92
CA GLN A 68 38.15 13.47 29.56
C GLN A 68 37.09 13.79 28.50
N VAL A 69 35.88 13.27 28.64
CA VAL A 69 34.76 13.54 27.74
C VAL A 69 34.38 15.02 27.76
N ARG A 70 34.29 15.64 28.94
CA ARG A 70 34.04 17.10 29.04
C ARG A 70 35.16 17.91 28.38
N GLN A 71 36.41 17.50 28.54
CA GLN A 71 37.54 18.14 27.87
C GLN A 71 37.45 18.02 26.34
N TRP A 72 37.13 16.84 25.80
CA TRP A 72 36.95 16.66 24.36
C TRP A 72 35.78 17.47 23.82
N ILE A 73 34.67 17.55 24.57
CA ILE A 73 33.53 18.41 24.21
C ILE A 73 33.97 19.88 24.13
N GLU A 74 34.79 20.36 25.07
CA GLU A 74 35.32 21.72 25.01
C GLU A 74 36.20 21.94 23.77
N GLN A 75 37.05 20.95 23.47
CA GLN A 75 37.96 20.97 22.32
C GLN A 75 37.27 20.93 20.96
N LEU A 76 35.95 20.68 20.88
CA LEU A 76 35.20 20.80 19.62
C LEU A 76 35.15 22.24 19.08
N GLY A 77 35.38 23.25 19.93
CA GLY A 77 35.48 24.67 19.55
C GLY A 77 36.92 25.20 19.53
N ALA A 78 37.94 24.34 19.60
CA ALA A 78 39.34 24.78 19.61
C ALA A 78 39.75 25.43 18.28
N ASP A 79 40.61 26.44 18.29
CA ASP A 79 41.07 27.14 17.06
C ASP A 79 41.77 26.20 16.06
N GLU A 80 42.51 25.22 16.55
CA GLU A 80 43.25 24.26 15.73
C GLU A 80 42.37 23.10 15.24
N PHE A 81 42.29 22.93 13.91
CA PHE A 81 41.50 21.86 13.28
C PHE A 81 41.87 20.46 13.78
N ALA A 82 43.17 20.18 13.92
CA ALA A 82 43.66 18.88 14.38
C ALA A 82 43.18 18.52 15.81
N VAL A 83 43.02 19.52 16.67
CA VAL A 83 42.48 19.33 18.03
C VAL A 83 41.00 18.99 17.96
N ARG A 84 40.23 19.70 17.12
CA ARG A 84 38.80 19.44 16.91
C ARG A 84 38.53 18.03 16.38
N GLU A 85 39.27 17.61 15.35
CA GLU A 85 39.11 16.28 14.73
C GLU A 85 39.50 15.15 15.70
N ARG A 86 40.55 15.35 16.50
CA ARG A 86 40.95 14.37 17.52
C ARG A 86 39.86 14.24 18.58
N ALA A 87 39.35 15.36 19.09
CA ALA A 87 38.28 15.37 20.08
C ALA A 87 37.00 14.71 19.55
N ALA A 88 36.61 15.02 18.32
CA ALA A 88 35.47 14.40 17.65
C ALA A 88 35.65 12.87 17.54
N SER A 89 36.83 12.41 17.11
CA SER A 89 37.15 10.99 17.00
C SER A 89 37.07 10.27 18.35
N GLN A 90 37.61 10.87 19.42
CA GLN A 90 37.55 10.31 20.77
C GLN A 90 36.12 10.24 21.31
N LEU A 91 35.27 11.24 21.02
CA LEU A 91 33.86 11.20 21.40
C LEU A 91 33.08 10.12 20.64
N VAL A 92 33.42 9.86 19.38
CA VAL A 92 32.87 8.74 18.60
C VAL A 92 33.29 7.39 19.18
N GLU A 93 34.56 7.23 19.59
CA GLU A 93 35.07 6.00 20.21
C GLU A 93 34.35 5.66 21.52
N VAL A 94 33.93 6.65 22.31
CA VAL A 94 33.14 6.40 23.54
C VAL A 94 31.71 5.95 23.22
N GLY A 95 31.12 6.43 22.13
CA GLY A 95 29.79 6.01 21.68
C GLY A 95 28.62 6.70 22.38
N LEU A 96 27.45 6.04 22.44
CA LEU A 96 26.20 6.63 22.97
C LEU A 96 26.25 7.29 24.35
N PRO A 97 27.03 6.80 25.34
CA PRO A 97 27.02 7.40 26.67
C PRO A 97 27.38 8.90 26.71
N VAL A 98 28.03 9.43 25.67
CA VAL A 98 28.36 10.88 25.59
C VAL A 98 27.19 11.75 25.14
N LEU A 99 26.08 11.18 24.62
CA LEU A 99 24.96 11.95 24.08
C LEU A 99 24.33 12.95 25.06
N PRO A 100 24.10 12.62 26.35
CA PRO A 100 23.56 13.60 27.29
C PRO A 100 24.49 14.82 27.45
N LEU A 101 25.80 14.59 27.53
CA LEU A 101 26.81 15.64 27.68
C LEU A 101 26.93 16.49 26.40
N LEU A 102 26.80 15.88 25.23
CA LEU A 102 26.74 16.62 23.95
C LEU A 102 25.48 17.47 23.83
N ARG A 103 24.33 17.02 24.36
CA ARG A 103 23.09 17.83 24.39
C ARG A 103 23.22 19.02 25.32
N GLU A 104 23.77 18.82 26.52
CA GLU A 104 24.07 19.87 27.48
C GLU A 104 24.97 20.93 26.82
N ALA A 105 26.10 20.49 26.24
CA ALA A 105 27.04 21.39 25.57
C ALA A 105 26.45 22.11 24.35
N PHE A 106 25.58 21.45 23.58
CA PHE A 106 24.86 22.05 22.46
C PHE A 106 23.92 23.18 22.92
N ALA A 107 23.22 22.97 24.05
CA ALA A 107 22.29 23.95 24.61
C ALA A 107 23.01 25.15 25.24
N GLU A 108 24.16 24.95 25.88
CA GLU A 108 24.87 25.98 26.64
C GLU A 108 25.86 26.81 25.80
N THR A 109 26.46 26.22 24.77
CA THR A 109 27.51 26.89 24.00
C THR A 109 26.96 28.10 23.24
N ARG A 110 27.73 29.19 23.19
CA ARG A 110 27.48 30.35 22.29
C ARG A 110 28.29 30.30 21.00
N ASP A 111 29.32 29.45 20.95
CA ASP A 111 30.15 29.26 19.77
C ASP A 111 29.39 28.48 18.67
N PRO A 112 29.17 29.10 17.48
CA PRO A 112 28.52 28.44 16.35
C PRO A 112 29.24 27.18 15.84
N GLU A 113 30.58 27.14 15.87
CA GLU A 113 31.34 25.99 15.36
C GLU A 113 31.18 24.78 16.29
N LYS A 114 31.39 24.99 17.60
CA LYS A 114 31.14 23.96 18.62
C LYS A 114 29.70 23.44 18.57
N ARG A 115 28.72 24.33 18.35
CA ARG A 115 27.29 23.94 18.21
C ARG A 115 27.07 23.03 17.00
N LEU A 116 27.58 23.43 15.82
CA LEU A 116 27.45 22.64 14.59
C LEU A 116 28.10 21.25 14.72
N ARG A 117 29.32 21.18 15.27
CA ARG A 117 30.05 19.93 15.45
C ARG A 117 29.39 19.01 16.48
N ALA A 118 28.90 19.55 17.60
CA ALA A 118 28.13 18.78 18.57
C ALA A 118 26.86 18.17 17.94
N GLU A 119 26.15 18.94 17.11
CA GLU A 119 24.98 18.44 16.37
C GLU A 119 25.34 17.31 15.37
N GLN A 120 26.43 17.48 14.62
CA GLN A 120 26.92 16.46 13.67
C GLN A 120 27.31 15.16 14.40
N LEU A 121 28.05 15.26 15.51
CA LEU A 121 28.44 14.12 16.34
C LEU A 121 27.23 13.42 16.94
N MET A 122 26.25 14.17 17.45
CA MET A 122 25.01 13.57 17.96
C MET A 122 24.26 12.81 16.87
N ARG A 123 24.22 13.31 15.64
CA ARG A 123 23.64 12.60 14.49
C ARG A 123 24.41 11.34 14.15
N GLN A 124 25.74 11.42 14.06
CA GLN A 124 26.62 10.30 13.74
C GLN A 124 26.52 9.18 14.79
N LEU A 125 26.57 9.51 16.08
CA LEU A 125 26.46 8.55 17.18
C LEU A 125 25.11 7.83 17.18
N LYS A 126 24.01 8.55 16.94
CA LYS A 126 22.68 7.94 16.81
C LYS A 126 22.58 7.01 15.61
N ALA A 127 23.16 7.40 14.46
CA ALA A 127 23.19 6.56 13.28
C ALA A 127 23.99 5.26 13.51
N GLY A 128 25.15 5.34 14.17
CA GLY A 128 25.96 4.18 14.53
C GLY A 128 25.23 3.21 15.48
N ASP A 129 24.57 3.72 16.52
CA ASP A 129 23.75 2.89 17.43
C ASP A 129 22.58 2.22 16.71
N LEU A 130 21.88 2.97 15.84
CA LEU A 130 20.80 2.42 15.05
C LEU A 130 21.29 1.27 14.16
N GLN A 131 22.46 1.42 13.52
CA GLN A 131 23.04 0.36 12.70
C GLN A 131 23.34 -0.89 13.53
N ILE A 132 23.95 -0.75 14.72
CA ILE A 132 24.22 -1.88 15.62
C ILE A 132 22.92 -2.57 16.05
N LYS A 133 21.86 -1.80 16.33
CA LYS A 133 20.54 -2.34 16.66
C LYS A 133 19.92 -3.08 15.47
N ILE A 134 20.02 -2.52 14.27
CA ILE A 134 19.58 -3.16 13.03
C ILE A 134 20.34 -4.48 12.83
N ASP A 135 21.66 -4.50 12.97
CA ASP A 135 22.46 -5.71 12.77
C ASP A 135 22.08 -6.79 13.78
N ARG A 136 21.92 -6.43 15.06
CA ARG A 136 21.42 -7.35 16.09
C ARG A 136 20.03 -7.86 15.79
N PHE A 137 19.14 -6.98 15.34
CA PHE A 137 17.77 -7.31 14.98
C PHE A 137 17.72 -8.26 13.78
N LEU A 138 18.49 -8.00 12.72
CA LEU A 138 18.58 -8.88 11.56
C LEU A 138 19.22 -10.23 11.90
N ALA A 139 20.12 -10.27 12.89
CA ALA A 139 20.67 -11.50 13.43
C ALA A 139 19.69 -12.30 14.32
N GLY A 140 18.43 -11.88 14.45
CA GLY A 140 17.40 -12.59 15.20
C GLY A 140 17.37 -12.28 16.69
N ASN A 141 18.21 -11.36 17.19
CA ASN A 141 18.19 -11.00 18.60
C ASN A 141 16.91 -10.23 18.96
N GLU A 142 16.52 -10.29 20.23
CA GLU A 142 15.48 -9.43 20.79
C GLU A 142 15.99 -7.99 20.86
N VAL A 143 15.46 -7.17 19.96
CA VAL A 143 15.69 -5.72 19.91
C VAL A 143 14.31 -5.07 19.80
N SER A 144 14.03 -4.13 20.70
CA SER A 144 12.76 -3.41 20.68
C SER A 144 12.81 -2.28 19.65
N PHE A 145 11.95 -2.38 18.64
CA PHE A 145 11.62 -1.29 17.72
C PHE A 145 10.13 -1.00 17.82
N GLN A 146 9.76 0.29 17.81
CA GLN A 146 8.37 0.69 17.81
C GLN A 146 7.67 0.21 16.53
N GLY A 147 6.52 -0.45 16.67
CA GLY A 147 5.77 -1.03 15.55
C GLY A 147 6.23 -2.43 15.13
N TRP A 148 7.33 -2.95 15.68
CA TRP A 148 7.81 -4.28 15.32
C TRP A 148 6.84 -5.36 15.79
N GLU A 149 6.35 -5.32 17.03
CA GLU A 149 5.40 -6.31 17.55
C GLU A 149 4.13 -6.40 16.69
N GLN A 150 3.62 -5.25 16.23
CA GLN A 150 2.45 -5.20 15.35
C GLN A 150 2.77 -5.76 13.95
N THR A 151 3.96 -5.47 13.42
CA THR A 151 4.40 -6.05 12.14
C THR A 151 4.59 -7.57 12.27
N GLN A 152 5.25 -8.02 13.33
CA GLN A 152 5.50 -9.42 13.63
C GLN A 152 4.21 -10.21 13.85
N GLY A 153 3.24 -9.64 14.56
CA GLY A 153 1.94 -10.29 14.80
C GLY A 153 1.14 -10.54 13.52
N VAL A 154 1.53 -9.91 12.41
CA VAL A 154 0.83 -9.96 11.12
C VAL A 154 1.63 -10.74 10.10
N MET A 155 2.92 -10.40 9.98
CA MET A 155 3.78 -10.94 8.94
C MET A 155 4.65 -12.10 9.45
N GLY A 156 4.62 -12.38 10.76
CA GLY A 156 5.50 -13.34 11.40
C GLY A 156 6.91 -12.81 11.63
N ASP A 157 7.81 -13.72 11.99
CA ASP A 157 9.21 -13.41 12.26
C ASP A 157 10.11 -14.23 11.33
N SER A 158 10.56 -13.60 10.25
CA SER A 158 11.54 -14.16 9.32
C SER A 158 12.60 -13.10 9.01
N LEU A 159 13.78 -13.51 8.52
CA LEU A 159 14.82 -12.57 8.11
C LEU A 159 14.30 -11.57 7.08
N GLY A 160 13.57 -12.05 6.07
CA GLY A 160 12.96 -11.20 5.04
C GLY A 160 11.94 -10.20 5.62
N VAL A 161 11.12 -10.60 6.59
CA VAL A 161 10.17 -9.68 7.25
C VAL A 161 10.91 -8.65 8.10
N ARG A 162 11.95 -9.05 8.83
CA ARG A 162 12.80 -8.13 9.59
C ARG A 162 13.50 -7.12 8.67
N GLN A 163 14.04 -7.56 7.54
CA GLN A 163 14.64 -6.68 6.53
C GLN A 163 13.60 -5.69 5.98
N LEU A 164 12.42 -6.17 5.62
CA LEU A 164 11.33 -5.34 5.13
C LEU A 164 10.87 -4.30 6.17
N PHE A 165 10.84 -4.67 7.44
CA PHE A 165 10.54 -3.74 8.52
C PHE A 165 11.65 -2.67 8.70
N VAL A 166 12.92 -3.03 8.57
CA VAL A 166 14.02 -2.06 8.56
C VAL A 166 13.90 -1.10 7.36
N GLU A 167 13.58 -1.63 6.17
CA GLU A 167 13.32 -0.81 4.98
C GLU A 167 12.17 0.18 5.22
N LEU A 168 11.08 -0.27 5.86
CA LEU A 168 9.95 0.57 6.27
C LEU A 168 10.39 1.65 7.26
N MET A 169 11.11 1.29 8.32
CA MET A 169 11.58 2.25 9.33
C MET A 169 12.47 3.34 8.74
N VAL A 170 13.31 2.99 7.77
CA VAL A 170 14.24 3.94 7.14
C VAL A 170 13.50 4.84 6.15
N ALA A 171 12.59 4.29 5.34
CA ALA A 171 11.91 5.05 4.29
C ALA A 171 10.68 5.83 4.80
N HIS A 172 9.95 5.26 5.76
CA HIS A 172 8.67 5.73 6.30
C HIS A 172 8.63 5.54 7.83
N PRO A 173 9.53 6.20 8.60
CA PRO A 173 9.62 6.04 10.05
C PRO A 173 8.30 6.35 10.78
N GLU A 174 7.54 7.33 10.28
CA GLU A 174 6.22 7.69 10.79
C GLU A 174 5.24 6.53 10.75
N VAL A 175 5.26 5.73 9.67
CA VAL A 175 4.38 4.57 9.53
C VAL A 175 4.78 3.53 10.55
N ALA A 176 6.06 3.14 10.60
CA ALA A 176 6.56 2.15 11.57
C ALA A 176 6.17 2.54 13.01
N MET A 177 6.39 3.80 13.39
CA MET A 177 6.03 4.29 14.73
C MET A 177 4.52 4.26 15.00
N SER A 178 3.69 4.59 14.00
CA SER A 178 2.24 4.66 14.14
C SER A 178 1.56 3.32 14.37
N LEU A 179 2.17 2.20 13.97
CA LEU A 179 1.56 0.87 14.07
C LEU A 179 1.22 0.49 15.53
N ALA A 180 2.02 0.93 16.50
CA ALA A 180 1.76 0.73 17.93
C ALA A 180 0.78 1.77 18.53
N GLY A 181 0.33 2.74 17.73
CA GLY A 181 -0.51 3.85 18.15
C GLY A 181 -2.01 3.63 17.88
N THR A 182 -2.75 4.74 17.83
CA THR A 182 -4.19 4.74 17.57
C THR A 182 -4.49 4.66 16.06
N PRO A 183 -5.73 4.31 15.66
CA PRO A 183 -6.13 4.38 14.25
C PRO A 183 -5.95 5.78 13.63
N ARG A 184 -6.05 6.83 14.45
CA ARG A 184 -5.80 8.21 14.00
C ARG A 184 -4.33 8.43 13.69
N ASP A 185 -3.42 7.90 14.50
CA ASP A 185 -1.97 8.00 14.27
C ASP A 185 -1.58 7.25 12.99
N GLN A 186 -2.14 6.06 12.79
CA GLN A 186 -1.96 5.26 11.59
C GLN A 186 -2.49 5.96 10.33
N TYR A 187 -3.68 6.58 10.41
CA TYR A 187 -4.22 7.37 9.31
C TYR A 187 -3.30 8.53 8.93
N VAL A 188 -2.85 9.33 9.91
CA VAL A 188 -1.96 10.47 9.66
C VAL A 188 -0.65 10.01 9.04
N ALA A 189 -0.05 8.92 9.53
CA ALA A 189 1.18 8.38 8.96
C ALA A 189 0.99 7.83 7.54
N MET A 190 -0.15 7.18 7.27
CA MET A 190 -0.50 6.68 5.93
C MET A 190 -0.64 7.84 4.94
N GLU A 191 -1.28 8.95 5.31
CA GLU A 191 -1.39 10.14 4.45
C GLU A 191 -0.02 10.76 4.12
N VAL A 192 0.91 10.74 5.08
CA VAL A 192 2.30 11.17 4.82
C VAL A 192 2.98 10.20 3.84
N ALA A 193 2.80 8.89 4.01
CA ALA A 193 3.34 7.89 3.09
C ALA A 193 2.76 8.04 1.67
N VAL A 194 1.44 8.28 1.54
CA VAL A 194 0.78 8.59 0.27
C VAL A 194 1.47 9.75 -0.43
N GLY A 195 1.63 10.89 0.24
CA GLY A 195 2.30 12.06 -0.33
C GLY A 195 3.74 11.76 -0.79
N ARG A 196 4.52 11.00 0.01
CA ARG A 196 5.88 10.60 -0.38
C ARG A 196 5.90 9.71 -1.61
N VAL A 197 5.00 8.73 -1.70
CA VAL A 197 4.90 7.81 -2.83
C VAL A 197 4.48 8.56 -4.08
N GLU A 198 3.49 9.46 -3.98
CA GLU A 198 3.04 10.29 -5.09
C GLU A 198 4.16 11.20 -5.61
N THR A 199 4.87 11.91 -4.73
CA THR A 199 6.04 12.73 -5.12
C THR A 199 7.11 11.88 -5.79
N ARG A 200 7.39 10.68 -5.28
CA ARG A 200 8.36 9.75 -5.90
C ARG A 200 7.93 9.36 -7.32
N MET A 201 6.66 9.02 -7.51
CA MET A 201 6.17 8.50 -8.78
C MET A 201 5.96 9.62 -9.82
N HIS A 202 5.40 10.76 -9.43
CA HIS A 202 4.96 11.80 -10.37
C HIS A 202 5.97 12.92 -10.53
N GLU A 203 6.62 13.35 -9.46
CA GLU A 203 7.60 14.45 -9.53
C GLU A 203 9.00 13.93 -9.83
N GLN A 204 9.41 12.85 -9.16
CA GLN A 204 10.75 12.29 -9.32
C GLN A 204 10.83 11.24 -10.44
N LEU A 205 9.68 10.81 -10.98
CA LEU A 205 9.57 9.78 -12.03
C LEU A 205 10.32 8.49 -11.67
N LYS A 206 10.28 8.10 -10.39
CA LYS A 206 10.89 6.88 -9.87
C LYS A 206 9.82 5.84 -9.53
N ALA A 207 10.14 4.58 -9.78
CA ALA A 207 9.29 3.47 -9.36
C ALA A 207 9.15 3.42 -7.83
N PRO A 208 8.00 2.97 -7.30
CA PRO A 208 7.84 2.74 -5.87
C PRO A 208 8.74 1.58 -5.40
N THR A 209 9.11 1.60 -4.13
CA THR A 209 9.94 0.57 -3.49
C THR A 209 9.10 -0.43 -2.70
N ARG A 210 9.74 -1.49 -2.19
CA ARG A 210 9.10 -2.46 -1.29
C ARG A 210 8.55 -1.79 -0.03
N ALA A 211 9.31 -0.87 0.54
CA ALA A 211 8.90 -0.07 1.69
C ALA A 211 7.66 0.78 1.40
N ASP A 212 7.55 1.34 0.19
CA ASP A 212 6.36 2.12 -0.21
C ASP A 212 5.10 1.25 -0.21
N ALA A 213 5.16 0.04 -0.77
CA ALA A 213 4.02 -0.86 -0.80
C ALA A 213 3.54 -1.19 0.63
N ILE A 214 4.45 -1.57 1.51
CA ILE A 214 4.13 -1.92 2.90
C ILE A 214 3.66 -0.70 3.70
N ALA A 215 4.21 0.49 3.45
CA ALA A 215 3.84 1.72 4.14
C ALA A 215 2.37 2.11 3.88
N LEU A 216 1.86 1.83 2.68
CA LEU A 216 0.45 2.04 2.34
C LEU A 216 -0.45 0.93 2.90
N LEU A 217 0.03 -0.32 2.91
CA LEU A 217 -0.81 -1.49 3.23
C LEU A 217 -0.93 -1.78 4.73
N LEU A 218 0.13 -1.65 5.52
CA LEU A 218 0.08 -2.02 6.94
C LEU A 218 -0.94 -1.21 7.75
N PRO A 219 -0.99 0.14 7.63
CA PRO A 219 -2.03 0.95 8.29
C PRO A 219 -3.44 0.58 7.82
N ALA A 220 -3.59 0.27 6.52
CA ALA A 220 -4.88 -0.07 5.92
C ALA A 220 -5.49 -1.40 6.43
N ARG A 221 -4.75 -2.17 7.24
CA ARG A 221 -5.30 -3.38 7.88
C ARG A 221 -6.24 -3.09 9.04
N ASP A 222 -6.06 -1.98 9.75
CA ASP A 222 -6.99 -1.63 10.83
C ASP A 222 -8.30 -1.10 10.21
N PRO A 223 -9.45 -1.78 10.39
CA PRO A 223 -10.73 -1.38 9.80
C PRO A 223 -11.18 0.02 10.23
N LYS A 224 -10.60 0.59 11.30
CA LYS A 224 -10.87 1.95 11.78
C LYS A 224 -10.03 3.01 11.09
N VAL A 225 -8.99 2.65 10.35
CA VAL A 225 -8.24 3.57 9.49
C VAL A 225 -9.03 3.76 8.21
N PRO A 226 -9.50 4.99 7.89
CA PRO A 226 -10.22 5.23 6.66
C PRO A 226 -9.26 5.21 5.47
N VAL A 227 -9.67 4.54 4.39
CA VAL A 227 -8.96 4.51 3.11
C VAL A 227 -9.88 5.12 2.07
N SER A 228 -9.44 6.19 1.42
CA SER A 228 -10.24 6.84 0.37
C SER A 228 -10.09 6.11 -0.97
N GLU A 229 -11.05 6.30 -1.88
CA GLU A 229 -11.00 5.71 -3.23
C GLU A 229 -9.72 6.10 -3.99
N ALA A 230 -9.23 7.34 -3.79
CA ALA A 230 -7.97 7.80 -4.39
C ALA A 230 -6.75 7.03 -3.84
N VAL A 231 -6.73 6.77 -2.54
CA VAL A 231 -5.67 5.97 -1.91
C VAL A 231 -5.75 4.52 -2.36
N GLU A 232 -6.95 3.94 -2.49
CA GLU A 232 -7.13 2.60 -3.07
C GLU A 232 -6.54 2.50 -4.50
N GLY A 233 -6.80 3.51 -5.34
CA GLY A 233 -6.24 3.58 -6.70
C GLY A 233 -4.70 3.68 -6.70
N LEU A 234 -4.12 4.45 -5.77
CA LEU A 234 -2.66 4.50 -5.59
C LEU A 234 -2.10 3.14 -5.14
N MET A 235 -2.75 2.49 -4.18
CA MET A 235 -2.37 1.16 -3.69
C MET A 235 -2.38 0.13 -4.81
N LEU A 236 -3.44 0.08 -5.63
CA LEU A 236 -3.50 -0.75 -6.83
C LEU A 236 -2.38 -0.42 -7.81
N THR A 237 -2.10 0.85 -8.04
CA THR A 237 -1.01 1.28 -8.93
C THR A 237 0.34 0.77 -8.43
N VAL A 238 0.63 0.91 -7.13
CA VAL A 238 1.87 0.42 -6.51
C VAL A 238 1.97 -1.10 -6.54
N LEU A 239 0.85 -1.80 -6.28
CA LEU A 239 0.79 -3.26 -6.30
C LEU A 239 1.06 -3.85 -7.70
N ASN A 240 0.70 -3.13 -8.76
CA ASN A 240 1.00 -3.53 -10.13
C ASN A 240 2.47 -3.30 -10.56
N GLN A 241 3.31 -2.71 -9.69
CA GLN A 241 4.71 -2.41 -10.01
C GLN A 241 5.66 -3.56 -9.65
N ALA A 242 6.89 -3.47 -10.17
CA ALA A 242 7.92 -4.49 -9.97
C ALA A 242 8.23 -4.77 -8.49
N ALA A 243 8.25 -3.75 -7.64
CA ALA A 243 8.58 -3.90 -6.22
C ALA A 243 7.57 -4.76 -5.46
N ALA A 244 6.28 -4.59 -5.72
CA ALA A 244 5.22 -5.40 -5.11
C ALA A 244 5.22 -6.82 -5.67
N ASN A 245 5.48 -7.00 -6.97
CA ASN A 245 5.67 -8.32 -7.57
C ASN A 245 6.87 -9.08 -6.98
N MET A 246 7.94 -8.38 -6.59
CA MET A 246 9.08 -9.00 -5.88
C MET A 246 8.67 -9.48 -4.50
N LEU A 247 7.88 -8.69 -3.75
CA LEU A 247 7.37 -9.09 -2.44
C LEU A 247 6.49 -10.34 -2.55
N HIS A 248 5.52 -10.34 -3.46
CA HIS A 248 4.62 -11.47 -3.69
C HIS A 248 5.36 -12.78 -4.01
N LYS A 249 6.44 -12.71 -4.81
CA LYS A 249 7.21 -13.89 -5.24
C LYS A 249 8.30 -14.33 -4.26
N ASP A 250 8.57 -13.55 -3.22
CA ASP A 250 9.64 -13.84 -2.27
C ASP A 250 9.25 -14.98 -1.32
N VAL A 251 10.17 -15.92 -1.11
CA VAL A 251 9.90 -17.13 -0.31
C VAL A 251 9.71 -16.82 1.19
N GLN A 252 10.34 -15.76 1.70
CA GLN A 252 10.31 -15.39 3.12
C GLN A 252 9.23 -14.37 3.46
N VAL A 253 8.79 -13.55 2.49
CA VAL A 253 7.79 -12.50 2.72
C VAL A 253 6.52 -12.62 1.90
N GLY A 254 6.48 -13.42 0.82
CA GLY A 254 5.36 -13.50 -0.11
C GLY A 254 4.04 -13.89 0.54
N GLY A 255 4.00 -15.02 1.26
CA GLY A 255 2.80 -15.43 1.99
C GLY A 255 2.30 -14.36 2.98
N PRO A 256 3.12 -13.91 3.94
CA PRO A 256 2.78 -12.80 4.83
C PRO A 256 2.30 -11.52 4.12
N PHE A 257 2.93 -11.15 3.00
CA PHE A 257 2.58 -9.97 2.23
C PHE A 257 1.22 -10.13 1.53
N ASP A 258 0.97 -11.29 0.95
CA ASP A 258 -0.30 -11.64 0.31
C ASP A 258 -1.47 -11.57 1.30
N GLU A 259 -1.24 -11.98 2.56
CA GLU A 259 -2.24 -11.86 3.63
C GLU A 259 -2.56 -10.40 3.96
N VAL A 260 -1.54 -9.54 4.01
CA VAL A 260 -1.69 -8.09 4.20
C VAL A 260 -2.49 -7.46 3.05
N VAL A 261 -2.19 -7.86 1.81
CA VAL A 261 -2.89 -7.39 0.61
C VAL A 261 -4.35 -7.86 0.61
N ALA A 262 -4.60 -9.13 0.91
CA ALA A 262 -5.95 -9.68 0.98
C ALA A 262 -6.81 -9.01 2.07
N ASP A 263 -6.22 -8.68 3.22
CA ASP A 263 -6.92 -7.97 4.30
C ASP A 263 -7.40 -6.58 3.84
N TRP A 264 -6.58 -5.84 3.10
CA TRP A 264 -7.00 -4.57 2.52
C TRP A 264 -8.05 -4.75 1.39
N ILE A 265 -7.85 -5.70 0.48
CA ILE A 265 -8.80 -5.94 -0.62
C ILE A 265 -10.19 -6.24 -0.07
N ASN A 266 -10.30 -7.07 0.96
CA ASN A 266 -11.57 -7.46 1.57
C ASN A 266 -12.41 -6.30 2.16
N ARG A 267 -11.82 -5.12 2.32
CA ARG A 267 -12.51 -3.90 2.79
C ARG A 267 -12.62 -2.80 1.73
N SER A 268 -12.23 -3.11 0.50
CA SER A 268 -12.26 -2.16 -0.63
C SER A 268 -13.65 -1.60 -0.91
N SER A 269 -13.69 -0.38 -1.44
CA SER A 269 -14.93 0.27 -1.85
C SER A 269 -15.64 -0.47 -2.99
N VAL A 270 -16.98 -0.34 -3.04
CA VAL A 270 -17.80 -0.95 -4.12
C VAL A 270 -17.35 -0.47 -5.51
N ASN A 271 -16.90 0.78 -5.61
CA ASN A 271 -16.44 1.39 -6.86
C ASN A 271 -15.20 0.68 -7.44
N ASN A 272 -14.30 0.20 -6.58
CA ASN A 272 -13.04 -0.42 -7.01
C ASN A 272 -13.10 -1.95 -7.10
N ARG A 273 -14.25 -2.57 -6.80
CA ARG A 273 -14.41 -4.04 -6.75
C ARG A 273 -13.94 -4.78 -8.00
N ALA A 274 -14.29 -4.27 -9.17
CA ALA A 274 -13.89 -4.88 -10.43
C ALA A 274 -12.35 -4.97 -10.53
N GLU A 275 -11.66 -3.87 -10.21
CA GLU A 275 -10.21 -3.77 -10.33
C GLU A 275 -9.49 -4.60 -9.26
N VAL A 276 -9.91 -4.51 -7.98
CA VAL A 276 -9.26 -5.25 -6.89
C VAL A 276 -9.49 -6.77 -6.98
N LEU A 277 -10.67 -7.22 -7.42
CA LEU A 277 -10.94 -8.65 -7.64
C LEU A 277 -10.16 -9.18 -8.83
N PHE A 278 -10.07 -8.40 -9.91
CA PHE A 278 -9.25 -8.74 -11.06
C PHE A 278 -7.78 -8.91 -10.64
N PHE A 279 -7.24 -7.94 -9.90
CA PHE A 279 -5.88 -8.01 -9.37
C PHE A 279 -5.68 -9.22 -8.44
N ALA A 280 -6.59 -9.43 -7.48
CA ALA A 280 -6.53 -10.56 -6.54
C ALA A 280 -6.54 -11.92 -7.26
N GLN A 281 -7.13 -11.98 -8.46
CA GLN A 281 -7.21 -13.17 -9.26
C GLN A 281 -5.88 -13.47 -9.95
N GLU A 282 -5.16 -12.44 -10.42
CA GLU A 282 -3.83 -12.58 -10.99
C GLU A 282 -2.83 -13.09 -9.96
N TRP A 283 -2.93 -12.61 -8.72
CA TRP A 283 -2.10 -13.05 -7.59
C TRP A 283 -2.64 -14.30 -6.87
N ARG A 284 -3.79 -14.82 -7.33
CA ARG A 284 -4.47 -16.00 -6.79
C ARG A 284 -4.74 -15.95 -5.27
N LEU A 285 -5.14 -14.80 -4.76
CA LEU A 285 -5.35 -14.52 -3.34
C LEU A 285 -6.65 -15.13 -2.78
N ALA A 286 -6.73 -16.45 -2.62
CA ALA A 286 -7.96 -17.16 -2.22
C ALA A 286 -8.72 -16.56 -1.01
N ARG A 287 -8.02 -15.89 -0.08
CA ARG A 287 -8.59 -15.17 1.07
C ARG A 287 -9.51 -13.99 0.69
N VAL A 288 -9.54 -13.56 -0.57
CA VAL A 288 -10.41 -12.51 -1.11
C VAL A 288 -11.81 -13.02 -1.49
N LEU A 289 -12.06 -14.34 -1.42
CA LEU A 289 -13.38 -14.93 -1.69
C LEU A 289 -14.56 -14.26 -0.93
N PRO A 290 -14.43 -13.83 0.35
CA PRO A 290 -15.50 -13.11 1.04
C PRO A 290 -15.94 -11.83 0.31
N LEU A 291 -15.01 -11.05 -0.24
CA LEU A 291 -15.35 -9.85 -1.01
C LEU A 291 -16.10 -10.20 -2.29
N ALA A 292 -15.70 -11.27 -3.00
CA ALA A 292 -16.40 -11.71 -4.20
C ALA A 292 -17.87 -12.08 -3.89
N ARG A 293 -18.10 -12.79 -2.78
CA ARG A 293 -19.46 -13.10 -2.30
C ARG A 293 -20.25 -11.84 -1.95
N GLN A 294 -19.66 -10.92 -1.21
CA GLN A 294 -20.29 -9.64 -0.85
C GLN A 294 -20.61 -8.78 -2.09
N THR A 295 -19.77 -8.87 -3.12
CA THR A 295 -19.95 -8.16 -4.39
C THR A 295 -21.27 -8.55 -5.06
N LEU A 296 -21.65 -9.83 -5.00
CA LEU A 296 -22.92 -10.30 -5.58
C LEU A 296 -24.15 -9.65 -4.92
N SER A 297 -24.09 -9.34 -3.63
CA SER A 297 -25.22 -8.72 -2.91
C SER A 297 -25.28 -7.19 -3.00
N GLU A 298 -24.15 -6.53 -3.22
CA GLU A 298 -24.04 -5.07 -3.04
C GLU A 298 -23.72 -4.31 -4.33
N ALA A 299 -23.07 -4.94 -5.31
CA ALA A 299 -22.74 -4.27 -6.56
C ALA A 299 -23.91 -4.38 -7.55
N SER A 300 -24.18 -3.28 -8.26
CA SER A 300 -25.10 -3.27 -9.40
C SER A 300 -24.37 -3.28 -10.74
N ALA A 301 -23.10 -2.88 -10.76
CA ALA A 301 -22.29 -2.82 -11.98
C ALA A 301 -22.06 -4.22 -12.57
N VAL A 302 -22.40 -4.38 -13.85
CA VAL A 302 -22.34 -5.66 -14.57
C VAL A 302 -20.92 -6.23 -14.57
N GLN A 303 -19.90 -5.39 -14.77
CA GLN A 303 -18.50 -5.81 -14.73
C GLN A 303 -18.09 -6.39 -13.38
N SER A 304 -18.44 -5.72 -12.28
CA SER A 304 -18.10 -6.16 -10.92
C SER A 304 -18.75 -7.51 -10.59
N LEU A 305 -20.01 -7.70 -10.99
CA LEU A 305 -20.71 -8.97 -10.83
C LEU A 305 -20.05 -10.09 -11.65
N GLY A 306 -19.71 -9.81 -12.91
CA GLY A 306 -19.05 -10.78 -13.79
C GLY A 306 -17.70 -11.26 -13.24
N ILE A 307 -16.85 -10.32 -12.79
CA ILE A 307 -15.54 -10.64 -12.21
C ILE A 307 -15.68 -11.37 -10.87
N ALA A 308 -16.64 -10.98 -10.03
CA ALA A 308 -16.91 -11.70 -8.78
C ALA A 308 -17.31 -13.17 -9.03
N MET A 309 -18.14 -13.42 -10.05
CA MET A 309 -18.50 -14.78 -10.45
C MET A 309 -17.31 -15.59 -11.00
N GLN A 310 -16.43 -14.99 -11.82
CA GLN A 310 -15.16 -15.63 -12.22
C GLN A 310 -14.30 -15.99 -11.00
N TYR A 311 -14.19 -15.09 -10.03
CA TYR A 311 -13.43 -15.31 -8.81
C TYR A 311 -13.99 -16.49 -8.01
N ILE A 312 -15.32 -16.54 -7.85
CA ILE A 312 -16.04 -17.64 -7.20
C ILE A 312 -15.87 -18.95 -7.99
N ALA A 313 -15.86 -18.92 -9.33
CA ALA A 313 -15.66 -20.12 -10.13
C ALA A 313 -14.29 -20.78 -9.88
N VAL A 314 -13.27 -20.00 -9.49
CA VAL A 314 -11.91 -20.49 -9.24
C VAL A 314 -11.68 -20.89 -7.79
N PHE A 315 -12.15 -20.08 -6.83
CA PHE A 315 -11.85 -20.25 -5.40
C PHE A 315 -13.02 -20.73 -4.55
N GLY A 316 -14.23 -20.68 -5.10
CA GLY A 316 -15.46 -21.04 -4.40
C GLY A 316 -15.68 -22.54 -4.26
N SER A 317 -16.79 -22.87 -3.62
CA SER A 317 -17.25 -24.24 -3.39
C SER A 317 -18.66 -24.44 -3.95
N PRO A 318 -19.16 -25.68 -4.08
CA PRO A 318 -20.51 -25.94 -4.61
C PRO A 318 -21.63 -25.13 -3.94
N GLN A 319 -21.48 -24.82 -2.64
CA GLN A 319 -22.44 -24.01 -1.87
C GLN A 319 -22.56 -22.58 -2.39
N ASP A 320 -21.51 -22.02 -3.00
CA ASP A 320 -21.55 -20.69 -3.61
C ASP A 320 -22.50 -20.64 -4.82
N GLY A 321 -22.91 -21.79 -5.36
CA GLY A 321 -23.92 -21.88 -6.41
C GLY A 321 -25.26 -21.25 -6.00
N GLU A 322 -25.63 -21.29 -4.72
CA GLU A 322 -26.84 -20.64 -4.20
C GLU A 322 -26.77 -19.12 -4.29
N LEU A 323 -25.57 -18.53 -4.09
CA LEU A 323 -25.34 -17.09 -4.22
C LEU A 323 -25.36 -16.63 -5.69
N VAL A 324 -24.98 -17.51 -6.61
CA VAL A 324 -24.91 -17.23 -8.06
C VAL A 324 -26.25 -17.48 -8.75
N ALA A 325 -27.08 -18.40 -8.24
CA ALA A 325 -28.35 -18.79 -8.84
C ALA A 325 -29.30 -17.62 -9.20
N PRO A 326 -29.43 -16.54 -8.40
CA PRO A 326 -30.28 -15.39 -8.76
C PRO A 326 -29.91 -14.73 -10.10
N PHE A 327 -28.66 -14.83 -10.53
CA PHE A 327 -28.17 -14.22 -11.76
C PHE A 327 -28.48 -15.04 -13.03
N LEU A 328 -29.03 -16.26 -12.89
CA LEU A 328 -29.43 -17.08 -14.04
C LEU A 328 -30.55 -16.44 -14.90
N GLU A 329 -31.25 -15.45 -14.37
CA GLU A 329 -32.27 -14.68 -15.08
C GLU A 329 -31.80 -13.28 -15.48
N ASP A 330 -30.54 -12.92 -15.20
CA ASP A 330 -30.01 -11.58 -15.48
C ASP A 330 -29.52 -11.48 -16.94
N SER A 331 -30.31 -10.79 -17.76
CA SER A 331 -30.07 -10.63 -19.20
C SER A 331 -29.20 -9.41 -19.55
N ARG A 332 -28.62 -8.71 -18.57
CA ARG A 332 -27.75 -7.56 -18.85
C ARG A 332 -26.50 -8.02 -19.59
N VAL A 333 -26.15 -7.29 -20.64
CA VAL A 333 -24.97 -7.56 -21.48
C VAL A 333 -23.70 -7.15 -20.73
N LEU A 334 -22.75 -8.08 -20.65
CA LEU A 334 -21.42 -7.88 -20.07
C LEU A 334 -20.36 -7.61 -21.14
N SER A 335 -20.38 -8.38 -22.23
CA SER A 335 -19.42 -8.27 -23.33
C SER A 335 -20.13 -8.53 -24.65
N GLU A 336 -19.67 -7.88 -25.71
CA GLU A 336 -20.16 -8.06 -27.08
C GLU A 336 -18.95 -8.21 -28.00
N GLN A 337 -18.92 -9.27 -28.80
CA GLN A 337 -17.91 -9.51 -29.82
C GLN A 337 -18.56 -9.67 -31.19
N GLY A 338 -18.10 -8.90 -32.18
CA GLY A 338 -18.58 -9.01 -33.54
C GLY A 338 -17.79 -8.14 -34.52
N GLY A 339 -17.64 -8.63 -35.74
CA GLY A 339 -17.13 -7.86 -36.87
C GLY A 339 -18.27 -7.42 -37.80
N TYR A 340 -18.01 -6.45 -38.67
CA TYR A 340 -18.99 -6.03 -39.68
C TYR A 340 -19.53 -7.23 -40.49
N GLY A 341 -20.84 -7.45 -40.44
CA GLY A 341 -21.53 -8.49 -41.22
C GLY A 341 -21.61 -9.88 -40.58
N VAL A 342 -21.18 -10.03 -39.32
CA VAL A 342 -21.36 -11.27 -38.53
C VAL A 342 -22.34 -11.00 -37.39
N ASP A 343 -23.23 -11.95 -37.10
CA ASP A 343 -24.10 -11.88 -35.92
C ASP A 343 -23.23 -11.69 -34.66
N PRO A 344 -23.42 -10.60 -33.89
CA PRO A 344 -22.62 -10.37 -32.70
C PRO A 344 -22.89 -11.46 -31.67
N VAL A 345 -21.83 -11.93 -31.04
CA VAL A 345 -21.86 -12.82 -29.89
C VAL A 345 -21.91 -11.96 -28.65
N GLU A 346 -23.02 -12.05 -27.92
CA GLU A 346 -23.20 -11.33 -26.66
C GLU A 346 -23.06 -12.29 -25.49
N THR A 347 -22.29 -11.87 -24.50
CA THR A 347 -22.19 -12.54 -23.19
C THR A 347 -23.04 -11.77 -22.19
N HIS A 348 -24.04 -12.43 -21.63
CA HIS A 348 -24.93 -11.88 -20.61
C HIS A 348 -24.53 -12.35 -19.21
N LEU A 349 -24.98 -11.69 -18.14
CA LEU A 349 -24.71 -12.14 -16.77
C LEU A 349 -25.24 -13.55 -16.47
N GLN A 350 -26.38 -13.92 -17.04
CA GLN A 350 -26.89 -15.29 -16.97
C GLN A 350 -25.90 -16.32 -17.56
N ASP A 351 -25.14 -15.96 -18.60
CA ASP A 351 -24.15 -16.85 -19.20
C ASP A 351 -22.98 -17.07 -18.24
N VAL A 352 -22.53 -16.00 -17.59
CA VAL A 352 -21.50 -16.04 -16.53
C VAL A 352 -21.96 -16.87 -15.33
N ALA A 353 -23.20 -16.70 -14.90
CA ALA A 353 -23.77 -17.46 -13.79
C ALA A 353 -23.83 -18.96 -14.10
N MET A 354 -24.26 -19.33 -15.32
CA MET A 354 -24.27 -20.71 -15.79
C MET A 354 -22.86 -21.33 -15.80
N ALA A 355 -21.87 -20.62 -16.34
CA ALA A 355 -20.48 -21.07 -16.37
C ALA A 355 -19.90 -21.26 -14.96
N THR A 356 -20.16 -20.31 -14.07
CA THR A 356 -19.72 -20.34 -12.67
C THR A 356 -20.29 -21.55 -11.94
N ILE A 357 -21.61 -21.77 -12.01
CA ILE A 357 -22.27 -22.93 -11.37
C ILE A 357 -21.74 -24.25 -11.94
N ALA A 358 -21.51 -24.33 -13.26
CA ALA A 358 -20.93 -25.51 -13.88
C ALA A 358 -19.55 -25.83 -13.29
N MET A 359 -18.67 -24.82 -13.18
CA MET A 359 -17.33 -24.99 -12.62
C MET A 359 -17.33 -25.36 -11.14
N LEU A 360 -18.19 -24.72 -10.33
CA LEU A 360 -18.35 -25.09 -8.92
C LEU A 360 -18.76 -26.57 -8.75
N ASN A 361 -19.53 -27.11 -9.70
CA ASN A 361 -19.95 -28.51 -9.76
C ASN A 361 -19.01 -29.41 -10.59
N LYS A 362 -17.82 -28.93 -10.92
CA LYS A 362 -16.77 -29.65 -11.67
C LYS A 362 -17.23 -30.15 -13.05
N VAL A 363 -18.16 -29.44 -13.69
CA VAL A 363 -18.62 -29.72 -15.05
C VAL A 363 -17.80 -28.91 -16.04
N LYS A 364 -17.33 -29.57 -17.09
CA LYS A 364 -16.65 -28.89 -18.20
C LYS A 364 -17.63 -28.02 -18.97
N LEU A 365 -17.22 -26.81 -19.36
CA LEU A 365 -18.08 -25.82 -20.00
C LEU A 365 -18.65 -26.29 -21.35
N ASP A 366 -17.88 -27.09 -22.10
CA ASP A 366 -18.31 -27.72 -23.34
C ASP A 366 -19.50 -28.68 -23.14
N ALA A 367 -19.47 -29.49 -22.07
CA ALA A 367 -20.50 -30.49 -21.76
C ALA A 367 -21.85 -29.85 -21.40
N ILE A 368 -21.82 -28.67 -20.78
CA ILE A 368 -23.02 -27.89 -20.49
C ILE A 368 -23.56 -27.18 -21.74
N GLY A 369 -22.72 -26.88 -22.73
CA GLY A 369 -23.14 -26.34 -24.04
C GLY A 369 -22.43 -25.07 -24.49
N PHE A 370 -21.41 -24.60 -23.74
CA PHE A 370 -20.50 -23.54 -24.18
C PHE A 370 -19.43 -24.14 -25.09
N GLU A 371 -19.82 -24.40 -26.35
CA GLU A 371 -18.94 -25.00 -27.36
C GLU A 371 -17.67 -24.17 -27.57
N GLY A 372 -16.52 -24.81 -27.40
CA GLY A 372 -15.21 -24.16 -27.59
C GLY A 372 -14.70 -23.39 -26.37
N ALA A 373 -15.50 -23.24 -25.31
CA ALA A 373 -15.05 -22.59 -24.08
C ALA A 373 -14.06 -23.49 -23.33
N THR A 374 -12.90 -22.92 -22.99
CA THR A 374 -11.85 -23.63 -22.27
C THR A 374 -11.66 -23.06 -20.86
N PRO A 375 -11.41 -23.92 -19.85
CA PRO A 375 -11.12 -23.41 -18.52
C PRO A 375 -9.83 -22.57 -18.51
N HIS A 376 -9.93 -21.33 -18.03
CA HIS A 376 -8.78 -20.44 -17.85
C HIS A 376 -8.17 -20.63 -16.45
N PRO A 377 -6.85 -20.89 -16.33
CA PRO A 377 -6.23 -21.26 -15.05
C PRO A 377 -6.33 -20.20 -13.96
N LEU A 378 -6.39 -18.92 -14.34
CA LEU A 378 -6.55 -17.80 -13.39
C LEU A 378 -8.00 -17.35 -13.22
N ARG A 379 -8.84 -17.44 -14.26
CA ARG A 379 -10.15 -16.76 -14.31
C ARG A 379 -11.34 -17.71 -14.27
N GLY A 380 -11.08 -19.01 -14.31
CA GLY A 380 -12.09 -20.03 -14.52
C GLY A 380 -12.50 -20.12 -15.98
N PHE A 381 -12.96 -19.02 -16.57
CA PHE A 381 -13.38 -18.92 -17.97
C PHE A 381 -13.16 -17.52 -18.53
N VAL A 382 -13.24 -17.37 -19.85
CA VAL A 382 -13.15 -16.08 -20.56
C VAL A 382 -14.55 -15.66 -21.00
N PHE A 383 -14.94 -14.40 -20.77
CA PHE A 383 -16.31 -13.95 -21.04
C PHE A 383 -16.69 -14.11 -22.52
N GLU A 384 -15.73 -13.85 -23.38
CA GLU A 384 -15.85 -13.92 -24.84
C GLU A 384 -16.14 -15.35 -25.35
N GLU A 385 -15.79 -16.38 -24.57
CA GLU A 385 -15.95 -17.79 -24.95
C GLU A 385 -17.30 -18.39 -24.53
N ILE A 386 -18.05 -17.70 -23.67
CA ILE A 386 -19.31 -18.19 -23.09
C ILE A 386 -20.54 -17.42 -23.59
N GLY A 387 -20.38 -16.55 -24.59
CA GLY A 387 -21.47 -15.80 -25.20
C GLY A 387 -22.25 -16.57 -26.26
N PHE A 388 -23.40 -16.04 -26.65
CA PHE A 388 -24.21 -16.58 -27.75
C PHE A 388 -24.55 -15.50 -28.77
N ALA A 389 -24.56 -15.90 -30.04
CA ALA A 389 -25.17 -15.09 -31.09
C ALA A 389 -26.69 -14.97 -30.86
N ALA A 390 -27.29 -13.84 -31.25
CA ALA A 390 -28.74 -13.61 -31.13
C ALA A 390 -29.57 -14.74 -31.77
N SER A 391 -29.08 -15.29 -32.88
CA SER A 391 -29.67 -16.43 -33.60
C SER A 391 -29.67 -17.75 -32.82
N LYS A 392 -28.91 -17.85 -31.71
CA LYS A 392 -28.80 -19.05 -30.85
C LYS A 392 -29.49 -18.90 -29.48
N SER A 393 -30.46 -18.00 -29.34
CA SER A 393 -31.17 -17.73 -28.07
C SER A 393 -31.88 -18.96 -27.46
N LEU A 394 -32.41 -19.88 -28.29
CA LEU A 394 -32.99 -21.14 -27.81
C LEU A 394 -31.96 -22.01 -27.09
N LYS A 395 -30.75 -22.11 -27.64
CA LYS A 395 -29.65 -22.87 -27.04
C LYS A 395 -29.28 -22.33 -25.66
N ARG A 396 -29.23 -21.00 -25.50
CA ARG A 396 -29.02 -20.36 -24.20
C ARG A 396 -30.06 -20.81 -23.17
N ASN A 397 -31.34 -20.82 -23.54
CA ASN A 397 -32.41 -21.27 -22.65
C ASN A 397 -32.30 -22.75 -22.26
N GLU A 398 -31.94 -23.63 -23.21
CA GLU A 398 -31.73 -25.06 -22.93
C GLU A 398 -30.59 -25.31 -21.94
N ILE A 399 -29.49 -24.58 -22.10
CA ILE A 399 -28.33 -24.63 -21.21
C ILE A 399 -28.73 -24.18 -19.80
N ARG A 400 -29.46 -23.07 -19.69
CA ARG A 400 -29.96 -22.56 -18.42
C ARG A 400 -30.83 -23.55 -17.68
N GLN A 401 -31.74 -24.23 -18.39
CA GLN A 401 -32.59 -25.27 -17.78
C GLN A 401 -31.77 -26.46 -17.28
N ARG A 402 -30.71 -26.87 -18.00
CA ARG A 402 -29.79 -27.92 -17.53
C ARG A 402 -29.06 -27.52 -16.25
N VAL A 403 -28.59 -26.27 -16.16
CA VAL A 403 -27.94 -25.76 -14.94
C VAL A 403 -28.89 -25.75 -13.75
N LYS A 404 -30.13 -25.27 -13.93
CA LYS A 404 -31.14 -25.23 -12.86
C LYS A 404 -31.43 -26.60 -12.27
N LYS A 405 -31.71 -27.59 -13.12
CA LYS A 405 -31.93 -28.98 -12.68
C LYS A 405 -30.76 -29.53 -11.87
N ARG A 406 -29.54 -29.11 -12.20
CA ARG A 406 -28.33 -29.55 -11.48
C ARG A 406 -28.21 -28.93 -10.10
N LEU A 407 -28.58 -27.66 -9.95
CA LEU A 407 -28.68 -27.00 -8.63
C LEU A 407 -29.73 -27.66 -7.75
N GLU A 408 -30.85 -28.10 -8.34
CA GLU A 408 -31.94 -28.79 -7.64
C GLU A 408 -31.59 -30.24 -7.25
N GLY A 409 -30.45 -30.77 -7.70
CA GLY A 409 -30.00 -32.14 -7.42
C GLY A 409 -30.59 -33.20 -8.36
N ASP A 410 -31.30 -32.79 -9.41
CA ASP A 410 -32.05 -33.68 -10.31
C ASP A 410 -31.19 -34.32 -11.42
N LEU A 411 -29.89 -34.03 -11.47
CA LEU A 411 -28.95 -34.62 -12.44
C LEU A 411 -27.80 -35.34 -11.72
N PRO A 412 -27.55 -36.62 -12.01
CA PRO A 412 -26.46 -37.37 -11.41
C PRO A 412 -25.10 -36.74 -11.77
N SER A 413 -24.14 -36.85 -10.84
CA SER A 413 -22.75 -36.48 -11.06
C SER A 413 -22.19 -37.37 -12.16
N GLU A 414 -22.01 -36.84 -13.37
CA GLU A 414 -21.20 -37.52 -14.40
C GLU A 414 -19.76 -37.61 -13.87
N GLN A 415 -19.28 -38.84 -13.67
CA GLN A 415 -17.94 -39.16 -13.17
C GLN A 415 -16.85 -38.86 -14.18
#